data_AF-A0A962XLE8-F1
#
_entry.id   AF-A0A962XLE8-F1
#
_cell.length_a   1.000
_cell.length_b   1.000
_cell.length_c   1.000
_cell.angle_alpha   90.00
_cell.angle_beta   90.00
_cell.angle_gamma   90.00
#
_symmetry.space_group_name_H-M   'P 1'
#
loop_
_entity.id
_entity.type
_entity.pdbx_description
1 polymer ?
#
loop_
_entity_poly.entity_id
_entity_poly.type
_entity_poly.pdbx_seq_one_letter_code
_entity_poly.pdbx_strand_id
1 'polypeptide(L)'
;MSALTSICDEMILRLSYCPNYVHEKYSADSAMVCFTDIPLRFAKEHCAKFGKFGIGFKKQKMIEYGANPALYTTGNHLDRIKKLAELLARMEDLEKDREWKQDIEPYLFTEDETVAFQEVTDFLQEYSYKNNDLSDYVTYYQREWRLTFRSLPFAGDTKPHEPGMSCFYSRDGKSHRAFKFSQEDVEYIVVPIRYWWPAKKLAHKMNCKLKIYEISVRT
;
A
#
# COMPACT_ATOMS: atom_id res chain seq x y z
N MET A 1 4.47 16.57 -13.02
CA MET A 1 3.72 15.90 -14.10
C MET A 1 4.51 14.71 -14.65
N SER A 2 5.82 14.85 -14.87
CA SER A 2 6.72 13.75 -15.24
C SER A 2 6.52 12.45 -14.44
N ALA A 3 6.43 12.53 -13.12
CA ALA A 3 6.20 11.35 -12.27
C ALA A 3 4.88 10.63 -12.57
N LEU A 4 3.76 11.36 -12.68
CA LEU A 4 2.46 10.78 -13.03
C LEU A 4 2.48 10.17 -14.43
N THR A 5 3.11 10.85 -15.40
CA THR A 5 3.28 10.31 -16.75
C THR A 5 4.10 9.01 -16.74
N SER A 6 5.23 8.96 -16.03
CA SER A 6 6.05 7.74 -15.89
C SER A 6 5.27 6.59 -15.25
N ILE A 7 4.48 6.85 -14.20
CA ILE A 7 3.60 5.83 -13.59
C ILE A 7 2.59 5.29 -14.60
N CYS A 8 1.93 6.16 -15.37
CA CYS A 8 0.94 5.76 -16.37
C CYS A 8 1.57 5.05 -17.58
N ASP A 9 2.77 5.45 -17.99
CA ASP A 9 3.46 4.87 -19.14
C ASP A 9 4.00 3.47 -18.84
N GLU A 10 4.50 3.26 -17.62
CA GLU A 10 5.07 1.99 -17.18
C GLU A 10 4.04 1.08 -16.52
N MET A 11 2.90 1.65 -16.11
CA MET A 11 1.85 0.98 -15.33
C MET A 11 2.36 0.34 -14.04
N ILE A 12 3.33 1.00 -13.39
CA ILE A 12 3.98 0.53 -12.16
C ILE A 12 3.72 1.51 -11.02
N LEU A 13 3.22 0.97 -9.90
CA LEU A 13 3.23 1.64 -8.61
C LEU A 13 4.40 1.10 -7.80
N ARG A 14 5.22 2.00 -7.26
CA ARG A 14 6.28 1.63 -6.31
C ARG A 14 5.65 1.45 -4.94
N LEU A 15 5.91 0.31 -4.32
CA LEU A 15 5.51 0.04 -2.95
C LEU A 15 6.53 0.70 -2.05
N SER A 16 6.09 1.69 -1.28
CA SER A 16 6.92 2.35 -0.28
C SER A 16 6.77 1.65 1.06
N TYR A 17 7.81 1.76 1.87
CA TYR A 17 7.73 1.37 3.27
C TYR A 17 6.83 2.36 3.99
N CYS A 18 5.69 1.87 4.46
CA CYS A 18 4.84 2.61 5.38
C CYS A 18 5.07 2.04 6.77
N PRO A 19 5.55 2.85 7.73
CA PRO A 19 5.62 2.39 9.10
C PRO A 19 4.20 2.11 9.57
N ASN A 20 3.95 0.89 10.02
CA ASN A 20 2.67 0.51 10.61
C ASN A 20 2.54 1.01 12.07
N TYR A 21 3.62 1.59 12.63
CA TYR A 21 3.79 1.83 14.06
C TYR A 21 4.38 3.22 14.35
N VAL A 22 3.89 3.89 15.40
CA VAL A 22 4.42 5.18 15.89
C VAL A 22 5.67 5.03 16.76
N HIS A 23 5.94 3.81 17.25
CA HIS A 23 6.88 3.59 18.34
C HIS A 23 8.29 3.21 17.84
N GLU A 24 9.31 3.96 18.27
CA GLU A 24 10.73 3.89 17.84
C GLU A 24 11.42 2.51 17.94
N LYS A 25 10.81 1.55 18.63
CA LYS A 25 11.42 0.24 18.95
C LYS A 25 10.98 -0.88 18.01
N TYR A 26 10.11 -0.59 17.05
CA TYR A 26 9.57 -1.60 16.14
C TYR A 26 9.39 -1.03 14.73
N SER A 27 10.27 -1.44 13.81
CA SER A 27 10.25 -1.07 12.40
C SER A 27 9.86 -2.28 11.54
N ALA A 28 8.71 -2.91 11.83
CA ALA A 28 8.12 -3.81 10.85
C ALA A 28 7.56 -2.93 9.72
N ASP A 29 8.44 -2.64 8.77
CA ASP A 29 8.15 -1.85 7.60
C ASP A 29 7.68 -2.80 6.50
N SER A 30 6.38 -2.73 6.21
CA SER A 30 5.78 -3.52 5.14
C SER A 30 5.77 -2.66 3.88
N ALA A 31 6.30 -3.20 2.78
CA ALA A 31 6.22 -2.53 1.50
C ALA A 31 4.79 -2.61 0.99
N MET A 32 4.16 -1.46 0.82
CA MET A 32 2.78 -1.37 0.41
C MET A 32 2.52 -0.13 -0.46
N VAL A 33 1.37 -0.13 -1.11
CA VAL A 33 0.76 1.09 -1.65
C VAL A 33 -0.56 1.32 -0.94
N CYS A 34 -0.78 2.57 -0.51
CA CYS A 34 -2.00 2.98 0.15
C CYS A 34 -2.90 3.74 -0.83
N PHE A 35 -4.17 3.36 -0.83
CA PHE A 35 -5.26 4.07 -1.49
C PHE A 35 -6.15 4.70 -0.43
N THR A 36 -6.92 5.71 -0.82
CA THR A 36 -7.91 6.32 0.06
C THR A 36 -9.25 6.35 -0.63
N ASP A 37 -10.28 5.94 0.11
CA ASP A 37 -11.65 6.11 -0.32
C ASP A 37 -12.09 7.48 0.23
N ILE A 38 -11.75 8.56 -0.48
CA ILE A 38 -12.19 9.92 -0.13
C ILE A 38 -13.09 10.49 -1.23
N PRO A 39 -14.17 11.20 -0.87
CA PRO A 39 -14.94 11.96 -1.85
C PRO A 39 -14.05 12.95 -2.63
N LEU A 40 -14.26 13.07 -3.95
CA LEU A 40 -13.48 13.98 -4.82
C LEU A 40 -13.46 15.44 -4.34
N ARG A 41 -14.50 15.89 -3.62
CA ARG A 41 -14.53 17.23 -3.01
C ARG A 41 -13.38 17.49 -2.02
N PHE A 42 -12.82 16.44 -1.41
CA PHE A 42 -11.66 16.53 -0.51
C PHE A 42 -10.32 16.31 -1.23
N ALA A 43 -10.33 16.07 -2.54
CA ALA A 43 -9.12 15.80 -3.30
C ALA A 43 -8.13 16.98 -3.27
N LYS A 44 -8.60 18.23 -3.20
CA LYS A 44 -7.73 19.40 -3.05
C LYS A 44 -6.89 19.34 -1.77
N GLU A 45 -7.55 19.06 -0.63
CA GLU A 45 -6.88 18.96 0.67
C GLU A 45 -5.95 17.74 0.71
N HIS A 46 -6.39 16.61 0.16
CA HIS A 46 -5.58 15.40 0.10
C HIS A 46 -4.33 15.59 -0.79
N CYS A 47 -4.48 16.17 -1.98
CA CYS A 47 -3.37 16.47 -2.86
C CYS A 47 -2.41 17.53 -2.27
N ALA A 48 -2.90 18.44 -1.42
CA ALA A 48 -2.02 19.36 -0.70
C ALA A 48 -1.09 18.63 0.29
N LYS A 49 -1.55 17.51 0.88
CA LYS A 49 -0.78 16.71 1.85
C LYS A 49 0.14 15.68 1.20
N PHE A 50 -0.37 14.89 0.25
CA PHE A 50 0.34 13.69 -0.25
C PHE A 50 0.97 13.87 -1.62
N GLY A 51 0.59 14.91 -2.37
CA GLY A 51 1.15 15.18 -3.68
C GLY A 51 0.17 15.83 -4.63
N LYS A 52 0.70 16.59 -5.58
CA LYS A 52 -0.09 17.47 -6.47
C LYS A 52 -1.06 16.75 -7.41
N PHE A 53 -0.96 15.43 -7.56
CA PHE A 53 -1.70 14.61 -8.52
C PHE A 53 -2.21 13.34 -7.85
N GLY A 54 -3.23 12.71 -8.43
CA GLY A 54 -3.75 11.41 -7.98
C GLY A 54 -4.21 10.53 -9.14
N ILE A 55 -4.26 9.22 -8.88
CA ILE A 55 -4.85 8.22 -9.78
C ILE A 55 -5.97 7.54 -8.99
N GLY A 56 -7.18 7.58 -9.53
CA GLY A 56 -8.34 6.86 -9.02
C GLY A 56 -8.44 5.50 -9.73
N PHE A 57 -8.35 4.43 -8.96
CA PHE A 57 -8.51 3.07 -9.45
C PHE A 57 -9.96 2.58 -9.23
N LYS A 58 -10.40 1.66 -10.08
CA LYS A 58 -11.64 0.92 -9.87
C LYS A 58 -11.49 0.09 -8.60
N LYS A 59 -12.28 0.41 -7.57
CA LYS A 59 -12.19 -0.24 -6.26
C LYS A 59 -12.30 -1.77 -6.34
N GLN A 60 -13.25 -2.28 -7.13
CA GLN A 60 -13.42 -3.73 -7.28
C GLN A 60 -12.19 -4.41 -7.88
N LYS A 61 -11.51 -3.77 -8.83
CA LYS A 61 -10.26 -4.30 -9.38
C LYS A 61 -9.13 -4.35 -8.35
N MET A 62 -9.02 -3.32 -7.50
CA MET A 62 -8.02 -3.35 -6.44
C MET A 62 -8.34 -4.43 -5.40
N ILE A 63 -9.62 -4.65 -5.07
CA ILE A 63 -10.05 -5.75 -4.18
C ILE A 63 -9.70 -7.11 -4.79
N GLU A 64 -9.96 -7.31 -6.09
CA GLU A 64 -9.58 -8.54 -6.81
C GLU A 64 -8.06 -8.83 -6.72
N TYR A 65 -7.21 -7.79 -6.70
CA TYR A 65 -5.77 -7.93 -6.51
C TYR A 65 -5.33 -8.11 -5.05
N GLY A 66 -6.25 -8.08 -4.08
CA GLY A 66 -5.96 -8.26 -2.67
C GLY A 66 -5.90 -6.97 -1.84
N ALA A 67 -6.41 -5.84 -2.37
CA ALA A 67 -6.49 -4.63 -1.58
C ALA A 67 -7.51 -4.78 -0.44
N ASN A 68 -7.11 -4.39 0.77
CA ASN A 68 -7.91 -4.56 1.99
C ASN A 68 -7.92 -3.24 2.79
N PRO A 69 -8.99 -2.90 3.55
CA PRO A 69 -8.96 -1.73 4.42
C PRO A 69 -7.86 -1.84 5.45
N ALA A 70 -7.28 -0.70 5.83
CA ALA A 70 -6.42 -0.64 7.00
C ALA A 70 -7.22 -1.03 8.26
N LEU A 71 -6.63 -1.90 9.08
CA LEU A 71 -7.19 -2.39 10.33
C LEU A 71 -6.71 -1.50 11.47
N TYR A 72 -7.51 -0.49 11.77
CA TYR A 72 -7.16 0.46 12.81
C TYR A 72 -7.33 -0.13 14.21
N THR A 73 -6.35 0.12 15.06
CA THR A 73 -6.35 -0.28 16.47
C THR A 73 -5.83 0.86 17.35
N THR A 74 -6.31 0.94 18.59
CA THR A 74 -5.78 1.92 19.56
C THR A 74 -4.40 1.48 20.06
N GLY A 75 -3.57 2.42 20.52
CA GLY A 75 -2.24 2.09 21.07
C GLY A 75 -2.25 0.95 22.09
N ASN A 76 -3.18 0.97 23.06
CA ASN A 76 -3.32 -0.09 24.07
C ASN A 76 -3.60 -1.49 23.47
N HIS A 77 -4.41 -1.57 22.42
CA HIS A 77 -4.72 -2.83 21.75
C HIS A 77 -3.58 -3.25 20.81
N LEU A 78 -2.95 -2.30 20.13
CA LEU A 78 -1.78 -2.54 19.31
C LEU A 78 -0.65 -3.17 20.13
N ASP A 79 -0.42 -2.70 21.36
CA ASP A 79 0.58 -3.28 22.26
C ASP A 79 0.30 -4.74 22.62
N ARG A 80 -0.97 -5.15 22.68
CA ARG A 80 -1.34 -6.57 22.84
C ARG A 80 -1.08 -7.36 21.57
N ILE A 81 -1.38 -6.79 20.41
CA ILE A 81 -1.11 -7.43 19.11
C ILE A 81 0.40 -7.59 18.89
N LYS A 82 1.22 -6.64 19.35
CA LYS A 82 2.70 -6.78 19.34
C LYS A 82 3.14 -8.04 20.07
N LYS A 83 2.54 -8.39 21.21
CA LYS A 83 2.88 -9.62 21.93
C LYS A 83 2.56 -10.88 21.11
N LEU A 84 1.55 -10.85 20.25
CA LEU A 84 1.25 -11.94 19.32
C LEU A 84 2.31 -12.01 18.22
N ALA A 85 2.67 -10.86 17.62
CA ALA A 85 3.74 -10.80 16.62
C ALA A 85 5.11 -11.23 17.19
N GLU A 86 5.46 -10.82 18.42
CA GLU A 86 6.67 -11.23 19.12
C GLU A 86 6.65 -12.72 19.52
N LEU A 87 5.49 -13.26 19.87
CA LEU A 87 5.33 -14.70 20.09
C LEU A 87 5.64 -15.48 18.81
N LEU A 88 5.12 -15.02 17.67
CA LEU A 88 5.34 -15.66 16.39
C LEU A 88 6.76 -15.48 15.85
N ALA A 89 7.36 -14.30 16.01
CA ALA A 89 8.77 -14.10 15.65
C ALA A 89 9.70 -15.01 16.45
N ARG A 90 9.44 -15.17 17.75
CA ARG A 90 10.16 -16.16 18.58
C ARG A 90 9.91 -17.59 18.13
N MET A 91 8.72 -17.92 17.64
CA MET A 91 8.41 -19.23 17.07
C MET A 91 9.17 -19.46 15.76
N GLU A 92 9.25 -18.47 14.87
CA GLU A 92 10.01 -18.52 13.62
C GLU A 92 11.53 -18.73 13.88
N ASP A 93 12.08 -18.04 14.87
CA ASP A 93 13.49 -18.22 15.25
C ASP A 93 13.76 -19.61 15.83
N LEU A 94 12.81 -20.17 16.60
CA LEU A 94 12.89 -21.56 17.07
C LEU A 94 12.79 -22.59 15.93
N GLU A 95 12.07 -22.27 14.84
CA GLU A 95 12.05 -23.10 13.63
C GLU A 95 13.39 -23.05 12.87
N LYS A 96 14.07 -21.90 12.81
CA LYS A 96 15.43 -21.79 12.24
C LYS A 96 16.47 -22.56 13.06
N ASP A 97 16.36 -22.52 14.39
CA ASP A 97 17.21 -23.28 15.31
C ASP A 97 16.97 -24.82 15.23
N ARG A 98 15.87 -25.25 14.59
CA ARG A 98 15.48 -26.66 14.40
C ARG A 98 16.47 -27.45 13.53
N GLU A 99 17.25 -26.78 12.67
CA GLU A 99 18.35 -27.42 11.92
C GLU A 99 19.42 -28.02 12.84
N TRP A 100 19.49 -27.60 14.11
CA TRP A 100 20.60 -27.92 15.02
C TRP A 100 20.18 -28.60 16.34
N LYS A 101 18.88 -28.79 16.64
CA LYS A 101 18.40 -29.39 17.90
C LYS A 101 17.24 -30.37 17.67
N GLN A 102 17.48 -31.67 17.88
CA GLN A 102 16.54 -32.76 17.56
C GLN A 102 15.38 -32.95 18.55
N ASP A 103 15.42 -32.38 19.76
CA ASP A 103 14.57 -32.87 20.87
C ASP A 103 13.58 -31.86 21.46
N ILE A 104 13.10 -30.86 20.70
CA ILE A 104 12.07 -29.94 21.22
C ILE A 104 10.92 -29.82 20.23
N GLU A 105 9.73 -30.25 20.65
CA GLU A 105 8.47 -29.97 19.97
C GLU A 105 7.73 -28.85 20.73
N PRO A 106 7.76 -27.60 20.24
CA PRO A 106 6.72 -26.66 20.61
C PRO A 106 6.28 -25.88 19.37
N TYR A 107 5.12 -26.26 18.86
CA TYR A 107 4.33 -25.59 17.81
C TYR A 107 4.76 -25.87 16.36
N LEU A 108 3.80 -26.34 15.57
CA LEU A 108 3.90 -26.59 14.13
C LEU A 108 3.03 -25.54 13.46
N PHE A 109 3.62 -24.42 13.04
CA PHE A 109 2.97 -23.58 12.05
C PHE A 109 3.55 -23.94 10.68
N THR A 110 2.70 -23.97 9.67
CA THR A 110 3.20 -24.06 8.29
C THR A 110 3.75 -22.70 7.86
N GLU A 111 4.59 -22.69 6.82
CA GLU A 111 5.02 -21.45 6.17
C GLU A 111 3.79 -20.59 5.78
N ASP A 112 2.73 -21.23 5.28
CA ASP A 112 1.46 -20.56 4.92
C ASP A 112 0.80 -19.89 6.14
N GLU A 113 0.80 -20.53 7.31
CA GLU A 113 0.21 -19.96 8.53
C GLU A 113 1.01 -18.74 9.02
N THR A 114 2.35 -18.81 8.94
CA THR A 114 3.24 -17.69 9.27
C THR A 114 3.03 -16.51 8.31
N VAL A 115 2.96 -16.79 7.01
CA VAL A 115 2.70 -15.76 5.97
C VAL A 115 1.33 -15.14 6.18
N ALA A 116 0.28 -15.94 6.39
CA ALA A 116 -1.08 -15.45 6.62
C ALA A 116 -1.16 -14.51 7.83
N PHE A 117 -0.43 -14.81 8.91
CA PHE A 117 -0.37 -13.90 10.06
C PHE A 117 0.34 -12.59 9.73
N GLN A 118 1.51 -12.66 9.07
CA GLN A 118 2.26 -11.47 8.67
C GLN A 118 1.42 -10.57 7.77
N GLU A 119 0.66 -11.14 6.83
CA GLU A 119 -0.29 -10.39 5.99
C GLU A 119 -1.30 -9.62 6.83
N VAL A 120 -1.93 -10.25 7.84
CA VAL A 120 -2.87 -9.56 8.73
C VAL A 120 -2.19 -8.39 9.45
N THR A 121 -0.95 -8.59 9.91
CA THR A 121 -0.21 -7.53 10.59
C THR A 121 0.19 -6.37 9.69
N ASP A 122 0.41 -6.61 8.39
CA ASP A 122 0.74 -5.56 7.42
C ASP A 122 -0.44 -4.58 7.23
N PHE A 123 -1.68 -5.03 7.50
CA PHE A 123 -2.87 -4.17 7.45
C PHE A 123 -3.13 -3.41 8.75
N LEU A 124 -2.46 -3.74 9.86
CA LEU A 124 -2.66 -3.05 11.12
C LEU A 124 -2.10 -1.63 11.06
N GLN A 125 -2.85 -0.70 11.67
CA GLN A 125 -2.45 0.68 11.77
C GLN A 125 -2.87 1.23 13.13
N GLU A 126 -1.94 1.86 13.85
CA GLU A 126 -2.31 2.64 15.03
C GLU A 126 -3.25 3.78 14.64
N TYR A 127 -4.38 3.93 15.32
CA TYR A 127 -5.36 4.98 15.09
C TYR A 127 -4.75 6.39 15.14
N SER A 128 -3.81 6.60 16.08
CA SER A 128 -3.10 7.87 16.33
C SER A 128 -1.95 8.17 15.37
N TYR A 129 -1.67 7.29 14.40
CA TYR A 129 -0.34 7.24 13.78
C TYR A 129 0.19 8.51 13.13
N LYS A 130 -0.70 9.37 12.60
CA LYS A 130 -0.28 10.63 11.97
C LYS A 130 -0.50 11.87 12.84
N ASN A 131 -0.79 11.71 14.13
CA ASN A 131 -0.92 12.85 15.06
C ASN A 131 0.44 13.35 15.59
N ASN A 132 1.56 12.78 15.13
CA ASN A 132 2.92 13.22 15.51
C ASN A 132 3.32 14.59 14.94
N ASP A 133 2.53 15.17 14.04
CA ASP A 133 2.76 16.51 13.47
C ASP A 133 2.04 17.63 14.24
N LEU A 134 1.55 17.35 15.47
CA LEU A 134 0.72 18.24 16.29
C LEU A 134 -0.62 18.62 15.64
N SER A 135 -1.00 17.98 14.53
CA SER A 135 -2.30 18.19 13.91
C SER A 135 -3.35 17.25 14.51
N ASP A 136 -4.60 17.72 14.63
CA ASP A 136 -5.76 16.88 14.97
C ASP A 136 -6.17 15.94 13.79
N TYR A 137 -5.27 15.72 12.82
CA TYR A 137 -5.59 15.04 11.58
C TYR A 137 -5.49 13.52 11.70
N VAL A 138 -6.65 12.90 11.91
CA VAL A 138 -6.74 11.44 11.97
C VAL A 138 -6.89 10.83 10.57
N THR A 139 -5.93 9.99 10.17
CA THR A 139 -5.95 9.26 8.87
C THR A 139 -7.10 8.28 8.72
N TYR A 140 -7.66 7.79 9.84
CA TYR A 140 -8.86 6.95 9.86
C TYR A 140 -9.98 7.48 8.94
N TYR A 141 -10.21 8.80 8.95
CA TYR A 141 -11.25 9.43 8.13
C TYR A 141 -10.98 9.39 6.62
N GLN A 142 -9.76 9.04 6.20
CA GLN A 142 -9.43 8.80 4.80
C GLN A 142 -9.91 7.44 4.28
N ARG A 143 -10.38 6.54 5.17
CA ARG A 143 -10.82 5.19 4.83
C ARG A 143 -9.76 4.50 3.97
N GLU A 144 -8.56 4.39 4.54
CA GLU A 144 -7.37 3.86 3.86
C GLU A 144 -7.56 2.39 3.46
N TRP A 145 -7.09 2.07 2.26
CA TRP A 145 -6.97 0.70 1.74
C TRP A 145 -5.50 0.45 1.40
N ARG A 146 -5.03 -0.77 1.60
CA ARG A 146 -3.65 -1.16 1.35
C ARG A 146 -3.59 -2.32 0.40
N LEU A 147 -2.51 -2.36 -0.35
CA LEU A 147 -2.08 -3.51 -1.12
C LEU A 147 -0.61 -3.77 -0.75
N THR A 148 -0.33 -4.93 -0.19
CA THR A 148 0.99 -5.24 0.38
C THR A 148 1.79 -6.08 -0.61
N PHE A 149 3.12 -6.00 -0.53
CA PHE A 149 3.98 -6.76 -1.42
C PHE A 149 3.81 -8.28 -1.24
N ARG A 150 3.58 -8.73 0.01
CA ARG A 150 3.44 -10.14 0.36
C ARG A 150 2.11 -10.73 -0.10
N SER A 151 1.03 -9.96 -0.05
CA SER A 151 -0.30 -10.41 -0.49
C SER A 151 -0.43 -10.54 -2.02
N LEU A 152 0.57 -10.09 -2.77
CA LEU A 152 0.56 -10.07 -4.22
C LEU A 152 1.37 -11.25 -4.79
N PRO A 153 0.85 -11.95 -5.81
CA PRO A 153 1.63 -12.95 -6.54
C PRO A 153 2.93 -12.34 -7.07
N PHE A 154 4.06 -12.98 -6.79
CA PHE A 154 5.38 -12.48 -7.18
C PHE A 154 5.76 -12.93 -8.60
N ALA A 155 6.14 -11.96 -9.44
CA ALA A 155 6.73 -12.19 -10.75
C ALA A 155 8.25 -12.33 -10.61
N GLY A 156 8.72 -13.59 -10.53
CA GLY A 156 10.14 -13.96 -10.45
C GLY A 156 10.54 -14.99 -11.51
N ASP A 157 11.85 -15.06 -11.78
CA ASP A 157 12.63 -16.00 -12.62
C ASP A 157 12.08 -16.37 -14.00
N THR A 158 10.88 -16.93 -14.07
CA THR A 158 10.26 -17.48 -15.28
C THR A 158 8.86 -16.91 -15.56
N LYS A 159 8.27 -16.17 -14.62
CA LYS A 159 6.93 -15.60 -14.77
C LYS A 159 7.00 -14.16 -15.26
N PRO A 160 6.31 -13.80 -16.35
CA PRO A 160 6.23 -12.40 -16.78
C PRO A 160 5.50 -11.57 -15.71
N HIS A 161 5.89 -10.30 -15.60
CA HIS A 161 5.23 -9.38 -14.68
C HIS A 161 3.89 -8.93 -15.28
N GLU A 162 2.81 -9.58 -14.88
CA GLU A 162 1.43 -9.30 -15.31
C GLU A 162 0.72 -8.32 -14.36
N PRO A 163 -0.37 -7.65 -14.80
CA PRO A 163 -1.22 -6.87 -13.89
C PRO A 163 -1.71 -7.70 -12.70
N GLY A 164 -1.69 -7.12 -11.51
CA GLY A 164 -2.02 -7.85 -10.28
C GLY A 164 -0.83 -8.50 -9.59
N MET A 165 0.38 -8.41 -10.16
CA MET A 165 1.57 -9.04 -9.59
C MET A 165 2.54 -8.03 -8.98
N SER A 166 3.31 -8.51 -8.00
CA SER A 166 4.45 -7.80 -7.43
C SER A 166 5.76 -8.19 -8.11
N CYS A 167 6.75 -7.30 -8.13
CA CYS A 167 8.10 -7.63 -8.61
C CYS A 167 9.18 -6.76 -7.94
N PHE A 168 10.45 -7.12 -8.15
CA PHE A 168 11.57 -6.21 -7.94
C PHE A 168 11.82 -5.41 -9.23
N TYR A 169 11.47 -4.14 -9.20
CA TYR A 169 11.67 -3.20 -10.29
C TYR A 169 12.97 -2.43 -10.07
N SER A 170 13.94 -2.61 -10.99
CA SER A 170 15.22 -1.92 -10.93
C SER A 170 15.25 -0.70 -11.85
N ARG A 171 15.59 0.47 -11.32
CA ARG A 171 15.79 1.71 -12.09
C ARG A 171 16.91 2.54 -11.47
N ASP A 172 17.77 3.11 -12.31
CA ASP A 172 18.88 3.97 -11.87
C ASP A 172 19.79 3.32 -10.81
N GLY A 173 20.01 2.01 -10.93
CA GLY A 173 20.82 1.22 -9.98
C GLY A 173 20.15 0.94 -8.63
N LYS A 174 18.86 1.25 -8.47
CA LYS A 174 18.09 0.97 -7.25
C LYS A 174 16.98 -0.03 -7.54
N SER A 175 16.88 -1.05 -6.69
CA SER A 175 15.77 -2.01 -6.71
C SER A 175 14.63 -1.51 -5.82
N HIS A 176 13.41 -1.54 -6.35
CA HIS A 176 12.19 -1.15 -5.69
C HIS A 176 11.21 -2.32 -5.71
N ARG A 177 10.40 -2.46 -4.66
CA ARG A 177 9.23 -3.33 -4.72
C ARG A 177 8.15 -2.61 -5.52
N ALA A 178 7.55 -3.30 -6.47
CA ALA A 178 6.61 -2.72 -7.42
C ALA A 178 5.37 -3.59 -7.56
N PHE A 179 4.25 -2.95 -7.87
CA PHE A 179 2.99 -3.54 -8.26
C PHE A 179 2.68 -3.06 -9.68
N LYS A 180 2.25 -3.98 -10.54
CA LYS A 180 1.82 -3.64 -11.89
C LYS A 180 0.32 -3.62 -11.97
N PHE A 181 -0.21 -2.54 -12.53
CA PHE A 181 -1.62 -2.41 -12.88
C PHE A 181 -1.78 -2.47 -14.40
N SER A 182 -3.02 -2.53 -14.84
CA SER A 182 -3.42 -2.40 -16.24
C SER A 182 -4.11 -1.05 -16.46
N GLN A 183 -4.12 -0.59 -17.69
CA GLN A 183 -4.85 0.60 -18.08
C GLN A 183 -6.34 0.54 -17.69
N GLU A 184 -6.95 -0.66 -17.73
CA GLU A 184 -8.35 -0.88 -17.41
C GLU A 184 -8.67 -0.71 -15.92
N ASP A 185 -7.66 -0.80 -15.04
CA ASP A 185 -7.82 -0.61 -13.61
C ASP A 185 -8.02 0.86 -13.23
N VAL A 186 -7.58 1.78 -14.10
CA VAL A 186 -7.65 3.22 -13.85
C VAL A 186 -9.04 3.74 -14.22
N GLU A 187 -9.75 4.29 -13.24
CA GLU A 187 -11.03 4.95 -13.50
C GLU A 187 -10.82 6.41 -13.92
N TYR A 188 -9.93 7.12 -13.22
CA TYR A 188 -9.68 8.52 -13.50
C TYR A 188 -8.30 9.00 -13.03
N ILE A 189 -7.84 10.10 -13.63
CA ILE A 189 -6.68 10.85 -13.15
C ILE A 189 -7.17 12.16 -12.55
N VAL A 190 -6.63 12.52 -11.39
CA VAL A 190 -6.94 13.77 -10.69
C VAL A 190 -5.75 14.73 -10.77
N VAL A 191 -5.99 15.96 -11.26
CA VAL A 191 -4.96 16.98 -11.39
C VAL A 191 -5.46 18.36 -10.96
N PRO A 192 -4.53 19.31 -10.67
CA PRO A 192 -4.86 20.72 -10.55
C PRO A 192 -5.21 21.32 -11.93
N ILE A 193 -6.04 22.36 -11.95
CA ILE A 193 -6.46 23.05 -13.17
C ILE A 193 -5.28 23.50 -14.04
N ARG A 194 -4.17 23.92 -13.42
CA ARG A 194 -2.97 24.37 -14.17
C ARG A 194 -2.34 23.28 -15.05
N TYR A 195 -2.67 22.01 -14.85
CA TYR A 195 -2.18 20.89 -15.64
C TYR A 195 -3.26 20.24 -16.51
N TRP A 196 -4.41 20.89 -16.71
CA TRP A 196 -5.53 20.30 -17.43
C TRP A 196 -5.17 19.86 -18.86
N TRP A 197 -4.41 20.67 -19.60
CA TRP A 197 -3.97 20.37 -20.97
C TRP A 197 -3.09 19.11 -21.06
N PRO A 198 -1.95 19.02 -20.35
CA PRO A 198 -1.13 17.82 -20.38
C PRO A 198 -1.85 16.61 -19.80
N ALA A 199 -2.69 16.80 -18.78
CA ALA A 199 -3.46 15.70 -18.18
C ALA A 199 -4.58 15.20 -19.10
N LYS A 200 -5.19 16.05 -19.93
CA LYS A 200 -6.18 15.63 -20.93
C LYS A 200 -5.58 14.68 -21.96
N LYS A 201 -4.36 14.97 -22.42
CA LYS A 201 -3.61 14.07 -23.31
C LYS A 201 -3.31 12.73 -22.62
N LEU A 202 -2.87 12.77 -21.37
CA LEU A 202 -2.57 11.56 -20.61
C LEU A 202 -3.83 10.72 -20.33
N ALA A 203 -4.93 11.34 -19.92
CA ALA A 203 -6.20 10.66 -19.68
C ALA A 203 -6.76 10.02 -20.96
N HIS A 204 -6.61 10.69 -22.11
CA HIS A 204 -6.96 10.10 -23.41
C HIS A 204 -6.09 8.88 -23.73
N LYS A 205 -4.76 8.98 -23.53
CA LYS A 205 -3.84 7.84 -23.69
C LYS A 205 -4.22 6.67 -22.77
N MET A 206 -4.54 6.96 -21.52
CA MET A 206 -4.96 5.98 -20.50
C MET A 206 -6.42 5.53 -20.65
N ASN A 207 -7.16 6.02 -21.66
CA ASN A 207 -8.58 5.72 -21.85
C ASN A 207 -9.41 5.86 -20.55
N CYS A 208 -9.13 6.90 -19.76
CA CYS A 208 -9.75 7.12 -18.46
C CYS A 208 -10.30 8.55 -18.33
N LYS A 209 -11.08 8.80 -17.27
CA LYS A 209 -11.68 10.12 -17.05
C LYS A 209 -10.62 11.09 -16.50
N LEU A 210 -10.70 12.36 -16.89
CA LEU A 210 -9.94 13.43 -16.24
C LEU A 210 -10.81 14.14 -15.18
N LYS A 211 -10.28 14.29 -13.97
CA LYS A 211 -10.88 15.08 -12.89
C LYS A 211 -9.96 16.23 -12.52
N ILE A 212 -10.53 17.43 -12.48
CA ILE A 212 -9.82 18.64 -12.05
C ILE A 212 -10.33 18.98 -10.66
N TYR A 213 -9.52 18.84 -9.62
CA TYR A 213 -10.05 18.91 -8.26
C TYR A 213 -10.53 20.31 -7.85
N GLU A 214 -10.14 21.39 -8.53
CA GLU A 214 -10.70 22.73 -8.27
C GLU A 214 -12.09 22.95 -8.90
N ILE A 215 -12.43 22.15 -9.92
CA ILE A 215 -13.68 22.27 -10.68
C ILE A 215 -14.65 21.15 -10.32
N SER A 216 -14.13 19.97 -10.01
CA SER A 216 -14.89 18.74 -9.77
C SER A 216 -15.53 18.68 -8.36
N VAL A 217 -15.64 19.83 -7.68
CA VAL A 217 -16.23 20.00 -6.34
C VAL A 217 -17.70 20.41 -6.40
N ARG A 218 -18.27 20.62 -7.60
CA ARG A 218 -19.69 20.94 -7.75
C ARG A 218 -20.53 19.68 -7.99
N THR A 219 -20.89 19.01 -6.90
CA THR A 219 -22.15 18.26 -6.69
C THR A 219 -22.14 17.74 -5.26
#